data_AF-A0A434ZIY6-F1
#
_entry.id   AF-A0A434ZIY6-F1
#
_cell.length_a   1.000
_cell.length_b   1.000
_cell.length_c   1.000
_cell.angle_alpha   90.00
_cell.angle_beta   90.00
_cell.angle_gamma   90.00
#
_symmetry.space_group_name_H-M   'P 1'
#
loop_
_entity.id
_entity.type
_entity.pdbx_description
1 polymer ?
#
loop_
_entity_poly.entity_id
_entity_poly.type
_entity_poly.pdbx_seq_one_letter_code
_entity_poly.pdbx_strand_id
1 'polypeptide(L)' 'MENIRPIKTEADYDWAIAEITKYFENEPEVGTPDGDRFDVLATLIEVYEGEHYPIEAAGSPMPRVWAPRRTG' A
#
# COMPACT_ATOMS: atom_id res chain seq x y z
N MET A 1 13.26 17.63 3.19
CA MET A 1 13.02 16.33 2.55
C MET A 1 14.35 15.62 2.38
N GLU A 2 14.70 14.75 3.31
CA GLU A 2 15.85 13.86 3.12
C GLU A 2 15.58 12.86 1.99
N ASN A 3 16.64 12.36 1.35
CA ASN A 3 16.67 11.44 0.20
C ASN A 3 15.42 10.53 0.03
N ILE A 4 14.39 11.02 -0.66
CA ILE A 4 13.41 10.16 -1.31
C ILE A 4 14.01 9.70 -2.64
N ARG A 5 13.87 8.41 -2.94
CA ARG A 5 14.34 7.80 -4.19
C ARG A 5 13.26 6.93 -4.81
N PRO A 6 13.28 6.71 -6.14
CA PRO A 6 12.35 5.79 -6.79
C PRO A 6 12.46 4.37 -6.24
N ILE A 7 11.35 3.65 -6.19
CA ILE A 7 11.30 2.22 -5.83
C ILE A 7 11.32 1.40 -7.11
N LYS A 8 12.42 0.69 -7.39
CA LYS A 8 12.59 -0.13 -8.61
C LYS A 8 12.94 -1.58 -8.32
N THR A 9 13.33 -1.86 -7.09
CA THR A 9 13.79 -3.17 -6.62
C THR A 9 13.18 -3.45 -5.26
N GLU A 10 13.17 -4.72 -4.86
CA GLU A 10 12.70 -5.15 -3.54
C GLU A 10 13.48 -4.46 -2.40
N ALA A 11 14.78 -4.22 -2.59
CA ALA A 11 15.59 -3.48 -1.61
C ALA A 11 15.21 -1.98 -1.50
N ASP A 12 14.69 -1.38 -2.57
CA ASP A 12 14.13 -0.02 -2.48
C ASP A 12 12.78 -0.04 -1.75
N TYR A 13 12.00 -1.10 -1.97
CA TYR A 13 10.70 -1.29 -1.36
C TYR A 13 10.84 -1.50 0.15
N ASP A 14 11.72 -2.41 0.59
CA ASP A 14 12.03 -2.63 2.01
C ASP A 14 12.50 -1.35 2.71
N TRP A 15 13.32 -0.56 2.02
CA TRP A 15 13.74 0.75 2.52
C TRP A 15 12.53 1.68 2.71
N ALA A 16 11.64 1.78 1.71
CA ALA A 16 10.46 2.65 1.80
C ALA A 16 9.52 2.21 2.93
N ILE A 17 9.32 0.89 3.11
CA ILE A 17 8.56 0.32 4.23
C ILE A 17 9.20 0.68 5.58
N ALA A 18 10.53 0.54 5.69
CA ALA A 18 11.24 0.91 6.92
C ALA A 18 11.18 2.41 7.22
N GLU A 19 11.12 3.27 6.20
CA GLU A 19 10.97 4.71 6.39
C GLU A 19 9.53 5.10 6.77
N ILE A 20 8.52 4.59 6.07
CA ILE A 20 7.12 4.98 6.30
C ILE A 20 6.60 4.50 7.65
N THR A 21 7.06 3.34 8.12
CA THR A 21 6.64 2.75 9.40
C THR A 21 7.09 3.57 10.62
N LYS A 22 8.11 4.43 10.48
CA LYS A 22 8.51 5.37 11.56
C LYS A 22 7.41 6.35 11.93
N TYR A 23 6.49 6.63 11.00
CA TYR A 23 5.37 7.54 11.19
C TYR A 23 4.16 6.86 11.84
N PHE A 24 4.17 5.54 12.07
CA PHE A 24 2.99 4.85 12.62
C PHE A 24 2.80 5.08 14.12
N GLU A 25 3.88 5.28 14.87
CA GLU A 25 3.78 5.64 16.30
C GLU A 25 3.42 7.12 16.49
N ASN A 26 3.83 7.97 15.55
CA ASN A 26 3.58 9.39 15.57
C ASN A 26 3.32 9.89 14.15
N GLU A 27 2.05 9.90 13.78
CA GLU A 27 1.60 10.32 12.45
C GLU A 27 1.92 11.81 12.24
N PRO A 28 2.55 12.18 11.10
CA PRO A 28 2.94 13.55 10.86
C PRO A 28 1.73 14.43 10.53
N GLU A 29 1.79 15.70 10.92
CA GLU A 29 0.76 16.67 10.57
C GLU A 29 0.77 16.98 9.07
N VAL A 30 -0.43 17.10 8.49
CA VAL A 30 -0.64 17.45 7.07
C VAL A 30 -0.05 18.83 6.76
N GLY A 31 0.68 18.93 5.64
CA GLY A 31 1.32 20.17 5.19
C GLY A 31 2.62 20.50 5.92
N THR A 32 3.11 19.58 6.77
CA THR A 32 4.49 19.64 7.29
C THR A 32 5.44 18.89 6.36
N PRO A 33 6.75 19.16 6.42
CA PRO A 33 7.72 18.42 5.61
C PRO A 33 7.71 16.90 5.83
N ASP A 34 7.35 16.44 7.02
CA ASP A 34 7.20 15.01 7.32
C ASP A 34 5.89 14.45 6.76
N GLY A 35 4.80 15.23 6.79
CA GLY A 35 3.54 14.86 6.15
C GLY A 35 3.70 14.72 4.63
N ASP A 36 4.34 15.71 4.00
CA ASP A 36 4.65 15.66 2.57
C ASP A 36 5.56 14.46 2.23
N ARG A 37 6.47 14.07 3.14
CA ARG A 37 7.33 12.89 2.96
C ARG A 37 6.53 11.59 3.08
N PHE A 38 5.65 11.48 4.06
CA PHE A 38 4.78 10.34 4.27
C PHE A 38 3.90 10.09 3.02
N ASP A 39 3.26 11.13 2.50
CA ASP A 39 2.40 11.05 1.30
C ASP A 39 3.16 10.54 0.07
N VAL A 40 4.38 11.03 -0.15
CA VAL A 40 5.20 10.59 -1.28
C VAL A 40 5.66 9.15 -1.11
N LEU A 41 6.07 8.73 0.10
CA LEU A 41 6.45 7.33 0.37
C LEU A 41 5.27 6.38 0.13
N ALA A 42 4.08 6.73 0.63
CA ALA A 42 2.86 5.95 0.44
C ALA A 42 2.54 5.76 -1.05
N THR A 43 2.60 6.85 -1.82
CA THR A 43 2.36 6.82 -3.27
C THR A 43 3.36 5.92 -4.01
N LEU A 44 4.65 6.00 -3.67
CA LEU A 44 5.68 5.18 -4.31
C LEU A 44 5.51 3.69 -3.99
N ILE A 45 5.14 3.38 -2.76
CA ILE A 45 4.84 2.02 -2.31
C ILE A 45 3.66 1.45 -3.09
N GLU A 46 2.55 2.19 -3.16
CA GLU A 46 1.33 1.75 -3.88
C GLU A 46 1.63 1.43 -5.35
N VAL A 47 2.40 2.29 -6.04
CA VAL A 47 2.78 2.05 -7.44
C VAL A 47 3.63 0.79 -7.57
N TYR A 48 4.63 0.60 -6.71
CA TYR A 48 5.48 -0.60 -6.76
C TYR A 48 4.68 -1.88 -6.49
N GLU A 49 3.81 -1.87 -5.47
CA GLU A 49 2.95 -2.99 -5.13
C GLU A 49 1.98 -3.32 -6.27
N GLY A 50 1.37 -2.31 -6.91
CA GLY A 50 0.48 -2.51 -8.05
C GLY A 50 1.14 -3.21 -9.24
N GLU A 51 2.45 -2.97 -9.45
CA GLU A 51 3.23 -3.61 -10.52
C GLU A 51 3.74 -5.02 -10.12
N HIS A 52 4.12 -5.22 -8.87
CA HIS A 52 4.83 -6.44 -8.43
C HIS A 52 3.95 -7.46 -7.70
N TYR A 53 2.90 -6.99 -7.02
CA TYR A 53 1.95 -7.80 -6.27
C TYR A 53 0.51 -7.49 -6.74
N PRO A 54 0.20 -7.69 -8.04
CA PRO A 54 -1.14 -7.45 -8.53
C PRO A 54 -2.13 -8.28 -7.72
N ILE A 55 -3.13 -7.61 -7.14
CA ILE A 55 -4.25 -8.30 -6.50
C ILE A 55 -4.91 -9.11 -7.62
N GLU A 56 -4.69 -10.43 -7.65
CA GLU A 56 -5.55 -11.32 -8.41
C GLU A 56 -6.95 -11.05 -7.88
N ALA A 57 -7.75 -10.33 -8.67
CA ALA A 57 -9.14 -10.08 -8.36
C ALA A 57 -9.71 -11.43 -7.94
N ALA A 58 -10.13 -11.54 -6.68
CA ALA A 58 -10.57 -12.78 -6.09
C ALA A 58 -11.79 -13.28 -6.88
N GLY A 59 -11.52 -14.00 -7.97
CA GLY A 59 -12.42 -14.87 -8.69
C GLY A 59 -12.62 -16.15 -7.89
N SER A 60 -12.58 -16.07 -6.56
CA SER A 60 -13.08 -17.12 -5.71
C SER A 60 -14.58 -16.86 -5.60
N PRO A 61 -15.44 -17.53 -6.40
CA PRO A 61 -16.87 -17.40 -6.21
C PRO A 61 -17.18 -17.75 -4.76
N MET A 62 -18.02 -16.93 -4.13
CA MET A 62 -18.58 -17.25 -2.82
C MET A 62 -19.03 -18.72 -2.84
N PRO A 63 -18.68 -19.54 -1.83
CA PRO A 63 -19.06 -20.94 -1.83
C PRO A 63 -20.58 -21.04 -1.99
N ARG A 64 -21.05 -21.94 -2.87
CA ARG A 64 -22.47 -22.08 -3.25
C ARG A 64 -23.43 -22.24 -2.05
N VAL A 65 -22.90 -22.58 -0.88
CA VAL A 65 -23.63 -22.65 0.40
C VAL A 65 -24.18 -21.30 0.88
N TRP A 66 -23.60 -20.17 0.45
CA TRP A 66 -24.05 -18.82 0.82
C TRP A 66 -24.88 -18.11 -0.26
N ALA A 67 -25.14 -18.76 -1.41
CA ALA A 67 -26.05 -18.20 -2.40
C ALA A 67 -27.50 -18.23 -1.88
N PRO A 68 -28.26 -17.12 -1.89
CA PRO A 68 -29.65 -17.12 -1.46
C PRO A 68 -30.43 -18.15 -2.29
N ARG A 69 -31.14 -19.07 -1.63
CA ARG A 69 -32.05 -19.98 -2.33
C ARG A 69 -33.08 -19.12 -3.04
N ARG A 70 -33.04 -19.09 -4.36
CA ARG A 70 -34.20 -18.64 -5.14
C ARG A 70 -35.32 -19.64 -4.88
N THR A 71 -36.19 -19.32 -3.93
CA THR A 71 -37.48 -19.98 -3.77
C THR A 71 -38.32 -19.57 -4.97
N GLY A 72 -38.68 -20.55 -5.80
CA GLY A 72 -39.73 -20.40 -6.81
C GLY A 72 -41.11 -20.52 -6.20
#